data_AF-A0A2E8KQB9-F1
#
_entry.id   AF-A0A2E8KQB9-F1
#
_cell.length_a   1.000
_cell.length_b   1.000
_cell.length_c   1.000
_cell.angle_alpha   90.00
_cell.angle_beta   90.00
_cell.angle_gamma   90.00
#
_symmetry.space_group_name_H-M   'P 1'
#
loop_
_entity.id
_entity.type
_entity.pdbx_description
1 polymer ?
#
loop_
_entity_poly.entity_id
_entity_poly.type
_entity_poly.pdbx_seq_one_letter_code
_entity_poly.pdbx_strand_id
1 'polypeptide(L)'
;HWIYVFKNSQYEEGSSNRMPTYDGGNYLYENLEANASTTNVRRVFRACTWVGSSRTSKDYPMASVEDGLIPNGNDVRIRLRVAKQYEKYSPSTMDVDDVEGSENNWNPLYRFSTEKVATILESDSTLSSVLDIINVVPNPYYAYSKYETSKLDNRVKITNLPEECTVSIYNLSGTLVRQYQRTNDPVTSLDWDLKNHKNVPIAGGVYIIHVDVPGIGQKILKWFGVMRPVDLDNF
;
A
#
# COMPACT_ATOMS: atom_id res chain seq x y z
N HIS A 1 1.05 -25.40 -25.82
CA HIS A 1 0.54 -24.77 -27.05
C HIS A 1 1.45 -23.62 -27.48
N TRP A 2 1.41 -23.22 -28.74
CA TRP A 2 2.20 -22.11 -29.27
C TRP A 2 1.35 -20.84 -29.34
N ILE A 3 1.91 -19.73 -28.88
CA ILE A 3 1.33 -18.39 -28.96
C ILE A 3 2.14 -17.62 -29.99
N TYR A 4 1.46 -17.15 -31.03
CA TYR A 4 2.05 -16.30 -32.06
C TYR A 4 1.49 -14.89 -31.89
N VAL A 5 2.38 -13.91 -31.81
CA VAL A 5 2.02 -12.50 -31.77
C VAL A 5 2.37 -11.91 -33.14
N PHE A 6 1.39 -11.27 -33.75
CA PHE A 6 1.53 -10.62 -35.05
C PHE A 6 1.44 -9.11 -34.88
N LYS A 7 2.28 -8.37 -35.61
CA LYS A 7 2.20 -6.91 -35.69
C LYS A 7 1.27 -6.48 -36.82
N ASN A 8 0.63 -5.32 -36.65
CA ASN A 8 -0.09 -4.65 -37.73
C ASN A 8 0.90 -4.07 -38.74
N SER A 9 1.33 -4.91 -39.68
CA SER A 9 2.28 -4.52 -40.73
C SER A 9 1.63 -3.65 -41.80
N GLN A 10 0.30 -3.65 -41.91
CA GLN A 10 -0.43 -2.78 -42.83
C GLN A 10 -0.30 -1.31 -42.42
N TYR A 11 -0.41 -1.03 -41.11
CA TYR A 11 -0.22 0.32 -40.57
C TYR A 11 1.24 0.78 -40.71
N GLU A 12 2.22 -0.08 -40.40
CA GLU A 12 3.64 0.28 -40.48
C GLU A 12 4.14 0.50 -41.91
N GLU A 13 3.66 -0.29 -42.87
CA GLU A 13 4.19 -0.30 -44.24
C GLU A 13 3.25 0.33 -45.28
N GLY A 14 2.02 0.70 -44.90
CA GLY A 14 1.03 1.33 -45.78
C GLY A 14 0.52 0.46 -46.94
N SER A 15 0.69 -0.87 -46.88
CA SER A 15 0.34 -1.78 -47.97
C SER A 15 -0.84 -2.69 -47.61
N SER A 16 -1.89 -2.69 -48.43
CA SER A 16 -3.13 -3.46 -48.21
C SER A 16 -2.95 -4.98 -48.17
N ASN A 17 -1.86 -5.50 -48.74
CA ASN A 17 -1.58 -6.94 -48.75
C ASN A 17 -0.91 -7.43 -47.46
N ARG A 18 -0.74 -6.57 -46.45
CA ARG A 18 -0.08 -6.84 -45.17
C ARG A 18 -1.08 -7.28 -44.10
N MET A 19 -0.55 -7.77 -42.98
CA MET A 19 -1.35 -8.11 -41.81
C MET A 19 -2.10 -6.86 -41.31
N PRO A 20 -3.44 -6.89 -41.26
CA PRO A 20 -4.26 -5.74 -40.87
C PRO A 20 -4.28 -5.51 -39.36
N THR A 21 -5.08 -4.52 -38.93
CA THR A 21 -5.61 -4.45 -37.55
C THR A 21 -6.35 -5.74 -37.19
N TYR A 22 -6.54 -5.99 -35.90
CA TYR A 22 -7.17 -7.23 -35.45
C TYR A 22 -8.62 -7.33 -35.95
N ASP A 23 -8.88 -8.33 -36.78
CA ASP A 23 -10.15 -8.55 -37.48
C ASP A 23 -10.89 -9.81 -36.98
N GLY A 24 -10.59 -10.25 -35.75
CA GLY A 24 -11.08 -11.52 -35.22
C GLY A 24 -10.38 -12.76 -35.79
N GLY A 25 -9.30 -12.58 -36.57
CA GLY A 25 -8.52 -13.66 -37.15
C GLY A 25 -8.96 -14.04 -38.57
N ASN A 26 -9.85 -13.27 -39.20
CA ASN A 26 -10.37 -13.57 -40.53
C ASN A 26 -9.26 -13.58 -41.59
N TYR A 27 -8.37 -12.58 -41.61
CA TYR A 27 -7.23 -12.52 -42.51
C TYR A 27 -6.32 -13.75 -42.37
N LEU A 28 -6.07 -14.22 -41.14
CA LEU A 28 -5.27 -15.40 -40.88
C LEU A 28 -5.96 -16.65 -41.43
N TYR A 29 -7.24 -16.83 -41.12
CA TYR A 29 -8.04 -17.97 -41.60
C TYR A 29 -8.10 -18.01 -43.13
N GLU A 30 -8.37 -16.88 -43.77
CA GLU A 30 -8.43 -16.79 -45.23
C GLU A 30 -7.10 -17.16 -45.91
N ASN A 31 -5.97 -16.69 -45.36
CA ASN A 31 -4.66 -16.88 -45.99
C ASN A 31 -3.94 -18.19 -45.62
N LEU A 32 -4.30 -18.81 -44.48
CA LEU A 32 -3.70 -20.06 -44.02
C LEU A 32 -4.57 -21.29 -44.28
N GLU A 33 -5.90 -21.15 -44.26
CA GLU A 33 -6.83 -22.28 -44.41
C GLU A 33 -7.63 -22.17 -45.72
N ALA A 34 -8.41 -21.11 -45.91
CA ALA A 34 -9.38 -21.04 -47.01
C ALA A 34 -8.70 -20.92 -48.40
N ASN A 35 -7.64 -20.11 -48.50
CA ASN A 35 -6.89 -19.85 -49.73
C ASN A 35 -5.38 -20.00 -49.50
N ALA A 36 -5.00 -21.12 -48.91
CA ALA A 36 -3.61 -21.41 -48.56
C ALA A 36 -2.71 -21.49 -49.81
N SER A 37 -1.63 -20.70 -49.81
CA SER A 37 -0.58 -20.78 -50.82
C SER A 37 0.76 -20.42 -50.22
N THR A 38 1.86 -20.87 -50.81
CA THR A 38 3.23 -20.52 -50.36
C THR A 38 3.42 -19.00 -50.23
N THR A 39 2.79 -18.22 -51.12
CA THR A 39 2.83 -16.76 -51.07
C THR A 39 2.04 -16.20 -49.90
N ASN A 40 0.82 -16.67 -49.66
CA ASN A 40 -0.06 -16.17 -48.59
C ASN A 40 0.47 -16.53 -47.20
N VAL A 41 0.97 -17.76 -47.04
CA VAL A 41 1.64 -18.20 -45.80
C VAL A 41 2.83 -17.28 -45.49
N ARG A 42 3.69 -16.96 -46.48
CA ARG A 42 4.78 -16.00 -46.28
C ARG A 42 4.29 -14.61 -45.90
N ARG A 43 3.17 -14.15 -46.48
CA ARG A 43 2.58 -12.83 -46.17
C ARG A 43 2.04 -12.74 -44.74
N VAL A 44 1.52 -13.83 -44.20
CA VAL A 44 1.08 -13.94 -42.82
C VAL A 44 2.29 -13.97 -41.88
N PHE A 45 3.23 -14.90 -42.11
CA PHE A 45 4.32 -15.14 -41.16
C PHE A 45 5.38 -14.03 -41.13
N ARG A 46 5.51 -13.18 -42.15
CA ARG A 46 6.39 -11.99 -42.09
C ARG A 46 5.97 -10.99 -41.01
N ALA A 47 4.70 -11.00 -40.61
CA ALA A 47 4.17 -10.14 -39.56
C ALA A 47 4.30 -10.75 -38.17
N CYS A 48 4.76 -12.00 -38.06
CA CYS A 48 4.97 -12.66 -36.78
C CYS A 48 6.20 -12.07 -36.09
N THR A 49 6.01 -11.45 -34.93
CA THR A 49 7.08 -10.77 -34.18
C THR A 49 7.54 -11.56 -32.97
N TRP A 50 6.66 -12.35 -32.36
CA TRP A 50 7.01 -13.16 -31.21
C TRP A 50 6.32 -14.51 -31.30
N VAL A 51 7.07 -15.55 -30.95
CA VAL A 51 6.58 -16.92 -30.83
C VAL A 51 6.94 -17.41 -29.45
N GLY A 52 5.93 -17.70 -28.65
CA GLY A 52 6.08 -18.27 -27.33
C GLY A 52 5.49 -19.68 -27.30
N SER A 53 6.04 -20.51 -26.44
CA SER A 53 5.32 -21.71 -25.98
C SER A 53 5.29 -21.73 -24.47
N SER A 54 4.20 -22.27 -23.93
CA SER A 54 4.13 -22.70 -22.55
C SER A 54 4.22 -24.22 -22.51
N ARG A 55 5.03 -24.71 -21.58
CA ARG A 55 5.09 -26.13 -21.21
C ARG A 55 4.45 -26.28 -19.84
N THR A 56 3.45 -27.13 -19.75
CA THR A 56 2.86 -27.57 -18.49
C THR A 56 3.71 -28.66 -17.87
N SER A 57 3.83 -28.66 -16.54
CA SER A 57 4.34 -29.83 -15.83
C SER A 57 3.29 -30.93 -15.83
N LYS A 58 3.72 -32.20 -15.78
CA LYS A 58 2.81 -33.35 -15.71
C LYS A 58 1.92 -33.30 -14.45
N ASP A 59 2.42 -32.66 -13.39
CA ASP A 59 1.73 -32.52 -12.11
C ASP A 59 0.69 -31.38 -12.11
N TYR A 60 0.72 -30.51 -13.13
CA TYR A 60 -0.16 -29.35 -13.27
C TYR A 60 -0.62 -29.20 -14.73
N PRO A 61 -1.52 -30.08 -15.21
CA PRO A 61 -2.07 -29.98 -16.57
C PRO A 61 -2.93 -28.71 -16.74
N MET A 62 -3.03 -28.23 -17.98
CA MET A 62 -4.02 -27.21 -18.37
C MET A 62 -5.44 -27.77 -18.23
N ALA A 63 -6.40 -26.88 -17.99
CA ALA A 63 -7.82 -27.23 -18.02
C ALA A 63 -8.31 -27.39 -19.47
N SER A 64 -9.54 -27.85 -19.64
CA SER A 64 -10.21 -27.88 -20.95
C SER A 64 -10.42 -26.46 -21.50
N VAL A 65 -10.80 -26.34 -22.79
CA VAL A 65 -11.11 -25.02 -23.38
C VAL A 65 -12.36 -24.43 -22.73
N GLU A 66 -13.35 -25.28 -22.45
CA GLU A 66 -14.63 -24.93 -21.84
C GLU A 66 -14.47 -24.45 -20.39
N ASP A 67 -13.51 -25.02 -19.66
CA ASP A 67 -13.26 -24.70 -18.24
C ASP A 67 -12.23 -23.57 -18.04
N GLY A 68 -11.79 -22.93 -19.12
CA GLY A 68 -10.76 -21.90 -19.10
C GLY A 68 -9.37 -22.51 -18.92
N LEU A 69 -8.67 -22.70 -20.04
CA LEU A 69 -7.34 -23.34 -20.21
C LEU A 69 -6.33 -23.19 -19.05
N ILE A 70 -6.34 -22.06 -18.34
CA ILE A 70 -5.51 -21.81 -17.15
C ILE A 70 -6.31 -22.19 -15.90
N PRO A 71 -5.91 -23.24 -15.15
CA PRO A 71 -6.66 -23.70 -13.98
C PRO A 71 -6.90 -22.57 -12.98
N ASN A 72 -8.14 -22.46 -12.51
CA ASN A 72 -8.57 -21.49 -11.51
C ASN A 72 -7.68 -21.60 -10.25
N GLY A 73 -7.05 -20.48 -9.86
CA GLY A 73 -6.11 -20.41 -8.74
C GLY A 73 -4.65 -20.17 -9.14
N ASN A 74 -4.32 -20.23 -10.43
CA ASN A 74 -2.99 -19.89 -10.94
C ASN A 74 -2.96 -18.49 -11.56
N ASP A 75 -2.44 -17.51 -10.80
CA ASP A 75 -2.23 -16.16 -11.31
C ASP A 75 -1.00 -16.09 -12.23
N VAL A 76 -1.24 -16.03 -13.54
CA VAL A 76 -0.17 -15.79 -14.52
C VAL A 76 -0.03 -14.29 -14.76
N ARG A 77 1.13 -13.70 -14.40
CA ARG A 77 1.43 -12.30 -14.69
C ARG A 77 2.41 -12.17 -15.86
N ILE A 78 1.92 -11.72 -17.01
CA ILE A 78 2.76 -11.36 -18.16
C ILE A 78 3.13 -9.89 -18.07
N ARG A 79 4.43 -9.57 -18.14
CA ARG A 79 4.94 -8.19 -18.18
C ARG A 79 5.51 -7.91 -19.57
N LEU A 80 4.73 -7.22 -20.40
CA LEU A 80 5.20 -6.68 -21.67
C LEU A 80 5.81 -5.31 -21.40
N ARG A 81 7.12 -5.15 -21.59
CA ARG A 81 7.81 -3.87 -21.44
C ARG A 81 8.14 -3.34 -22.83
N VAL A 82 7.53 -2.21 -23.20
CA VAL A 82 7.77 -1.55 -24.48
C VAL A 82 8.40 -0.20 -24.20
N ALA A 83 9.60 0.05 -24.75
CA ALA A 83 10.32 1.31 -24.62
C ALA A 83 9.99 2.28 -25.78
N LYS A 84 8.72 2.35 -26.18
CA LYS A 84 8.24 3.25 -27.24
C LYS A 84 7.51 4.41 -26.59
N GLN A 85 7.62 5.60 -27.18
CA GLN A 85 6.81 6.75 -26.79
C GLN A 85 5.32 6.41 -26.95
N TYR A 86 4.51 6.95 -26.04
CA TYR A 86 3.07 6.83 -26.13
C TYR A 86 2.53 7.53 -27.37
N GLU A 87 1.73 6.81 -28.13
CA GLU A 87 1.03 7.27 -29.33
C GLU A 87 -0.42 6.84 -29.24
N LYS A 88 -1.30 7.49 -30.02
CA LYS A 88 -2.68 7.03 -30.18
C LYS A 88 -2.67 5.62 -30.76
N TYR A 89 -3.51 4.74 -30.24
CA TYR A 89 -3.65 3.38 -30.75
C TYR A 89 -5.12 2.97 -30.78
N SER A 90 -5.54 2.42 -31.92
CA SER A 90 -6.84 1.77 -32.06
C SER A 90 -6.66 0.28 -32.37
N PRO A 91 -7.38 -0.62 -31.68
CA PRO A 91 -7.42 -2.03 -32.04
C PRO A 91 -8.35 -2.32 -33.23
N SER A 92 -9.28 -1.41 -33.54
CA SER A 92 -10.40 -1.65 -34.46
C SER A 92 -10.33 -0.83 -35.75
N THR A 93 -9.77 0.38 -35.71
CA THR A 93 -9.60 1.25 -36.89
C THR A 93 -8.12 1.48 -37.19
N MET A 94 -7.80 1.67 -38.47
CA MET A 94 -6.45 2.05 -38.91
C MET A 94 -6.22 3.56 -38.85
N ASP A 95 -7.29 4.35 -38.97
CA ASP A 95 -7.25 5.80 -38.82
C ASP A 95 -7.48 6.15 -37.34
N VAL A 96 -6.42 6.60 -36.67
CA VAL A 96 -6.43 6.98 -35.25
C VAL A 96 -6.97 8.39 -35.02
N ASP A 97 -7.29 9.15 -36.07
CA ASP A 97 -7.99 10.42 -35.98
C ASP A 97 -9.51 10.26 -36.08
N ASP A 98 -9.98 9.12 -36.61
CA ASP A 98 -11.37 8.68 -36.46
C ASP A 98 -11.59 8.15 -35.05
N VAL A 99 -12.27 8.94 -34.21
CA VAL A 99 -12.52 8.63 -32.80
C VAL A 99 -13.80 7.85 -32.55
N GLU A 100 -14.54 7.48 -33.60
CA GLU A 100 -15.77 6.70 -33.48
C GLU A 100 -15.47 5.32 -32.84
N GLY A 101 -16.17 5.00 -31.75
CA GLY A 101 -15.94 3.77 -30.98
C GLY A 101 -14.71 3.79 -30.05
N SER A 102 -14.04 4.94 -29.89
CA SER A 102 -12.95 5.09 -28.92
C SER A 102 -13.45 5.51 -27.55
N GLU A 103 -12.90 4.95 -26.47
CA GLU A 103 -13.22 5.37 -25.09
C GLU A 103 -12.53 6.68 -24.69
N ASN A 104 -11.38 6.99 -25.30
CA ASN A 104 -10.55 8.15 -24.94
C ASN A 104 -9.80 8.75 -26.13
N ASN A 105 -10.46 8.87 -27.29
CA ASN A 105 -9.84 9.38 -28.53
C ASN A 105 -8.55 8.63 -28.91
N TRP A 106 -8.56 7.32 -28.69
CA TRP A 106 -7.41 6.41 -28.85
C TRP A 106 -6.16 6.74 -28.01
N ASN A 107 -6.27 7.66 -27.05
CA ASN A 107 -5.18 7.97 -26.13
C ASN A 107 -5.00 6.84 -25.10
N PRO A 108 -3.76 6.54 -24.69
CA PRO A 108 -3.49 5.53 -23.67
C PRO A 108 -4.23 5.80 -22.37
N LEU A 109 -4.85 4.74 -21.83
CA LEU A 109 -5.54 4.76 -20.54
C LEU A 109 -4.69 4.09 -19.47
N TYR A 110 -4.63 4.71 -18.29
CA TYR A 110 -4.06 4.10 -17.09
C TYR A 110 -5.13 4.04 -16.01
N ARG A 111 -5.28 2.87 -15.38
CA ARG A 111 -6.03 2.74 -14.14
C ARG A 111 -5.05 2.71 -12.99
N PHE A 112 -5.21 3.61 -12.03
CA PHE A 112 -4.63 3.48 -10.71
C PHE A 112 -5.74 3.18 -9.70
N SER A 113 -5.39 2.46 -8.63
CA SER A 113 -6.30 2.20 -7.51
C SER A 113 -5.64 2.67 -6.23
N THR A 114 -6.39 3.39 -5.40
CA THR A 114 -6.01 3.79 -4.04
C THR A 114 -6.55 2.83 -2.98
N GLU A 115 -7.20 1.73 -3.39
CA GLU A 115 -7.81 0.74 -2.49
C GLU A 115 -6.83 0.23 -1.42
N LYS A 116 -5.55 0.06 -1.78
CA LYS A 116 -4.51 -0.39 -0.85
C LYS A 116 -3.96 0.70 0.08
N VAL A 117 -4.33 1.96 -0.14
CA VAL A 117 -3.91 3.13 0.64
C VAL A 117 -5.11 3.76 1.35
N ALA A 118 -6.32 3.24 1.13
CA ALA A 118 -7.53 3.73 1.75
C ALA A 118 -7.56 3.40 3.25
N THR A 119 -8.07 4.34 4.05
CA THR A 119 -8.31 4.13 5.48
C THR A 119 -9.35 3.04 5.68
N ILE A 120 -8.99 1.97 6.39
CA ILE A 120 -9.92 0.92 6.79
C ILE A 120 -10.48 1.30 8.16
N LEU A 121 -11.80 1.42 8.27
CA LEU A 121 -12.50 1.59 9.55
C LEU A 121 -12.84 0.20 10.12
N GLU A 122 -12.83 0.05 11.45
CA GLU A 122 -13.31 -1.16 12.16
C GLU A 122 -12.62 -2.50 11.80
N SER A 123 -11.29 -2.51 11.69
CA SER A 123 -10.53 -3.77 11.57
C SER A 123 -9.86 -4.17 12.89
N ASP A 124 -10.34 -5.27 13.49
CA ASP A 124 -9.84 -5.81 14.77
C ASP A 124 -8.35 -6.14 14.75
N SER A 125 -7.83 -6.57 13.59
CA SER A 125 -6.40 -6.90 13.45
C SER A 125 -5.50 -5.66 13.55
N THR A 126 -5.98 -4.50 13.09
CA THR A 126 -5.26 -3.21 13.19
C THR A 126 -5.34 -2.60 14.58
N LEU A 127 -6.34 -2.93 15.38
CA LEU A 127 -6.49 -2.43 16.75
C LEU A 127 -5.31 -2.79 17.65
N SER A 128 -4.78 -4.02 17.53
CA SER A 128 -3.58 -4.46 18.26
C SER A 128 -2.34 -3.64 17.86
N SER A 129 -2.14 -3.41 16.56
CA SER A 129 -1.01 -2.65 16.04
C SER A 129 -1.04 -1.17 16.43
N VAL A 130 -2.23 -0.59 16.61
CA VAL A 130 -2.41 0.81 17.03
C VAL A 130 -2.05 0.99 18.51
N LEU A 131 -2.31 0.00 19.37
CA LEU A 131 -1.87 0.05 20.77
C LEU A 131 -0.34 -0.07 20.90
N ASP A 132 0.32 -0.75 19.95
CA ASP A 132 1.77 -0.97 19.99
C ASP A 132 2.60 0.26 19.67
N ILE A 133 2.05 1.22 18.91
CA ILE A 133 2.74 2.48 18.61
C ILE A 133 2.68 3.50 19.76
N ILE A 134 1.82 3.29 20.77
CA ILE A 134 1.75 4.14 21.96
C ILE A 134 3.08 4.07 22.71
N ASN A 135 3.68 5.22 22.98
CA ASN A 135 5.00 5.30 23.61
C ASN A 135 5.10 6.49 24.57
N VAL A 136 6.15 6.51 25.38
CA VAL A 136 6.48 7.58 26.32
C VAL A 136 7.88 8.11 26.03
N VAL A 137 8.01 9.42 25.85
CA VAL A 137 9.26 10.08 25.45
C VAL A 137 9.55 11.31 26.31
N PRO A 138 10.82 11.54 26.70
CA PRO A 138 11.94 10.62 26.56
C PRO A 138 11.84 9.46 27.57
N ASN A 139 12.34 8.29 27.18
CA ASN A 139 12.48 7.12 28.03
C ASN A 139 13.84 6.46 27.73
N PRO A 140 14.84 6.53 28.62
CA PRO A 140 14.78 7.10 29.97
C PRO A 140 14.77 8.64 29.97
N TYR A 141 14.15 9.24 30.98
CA TYR A 141 14.24 10.69 31.22
C TYR A 141 15.43 10.99 32.13
N TYR A 142 16.44 11.70 31.61
CA TYR A 142 17.66 12.06 32.34
C TYR A 142 17.66 13.54 32.70
N ALA A 143 16.74 13.97 33.56
CA ALA A 143 16.76 15.30 34.15
C ALA A 143 16.83 16.47 33.12
N TYR A 144 16.45 16.21 31.87
CA TYR A 144 16.42 17.14 30.75
C TYR A 144 15.64 16.52 29.58
N SER A 145 14.78 17.31 28.94
CA SER A 145 14.08 16.97 27.70
C SER A 145 14.14 18.15 26.73
N LYS A 146 14.32 17.87 25.43
CA LYS A 146 14.36 18.94 24.40
C LYS A 146 13.05 19.74 24.29
N TYR A 147 11.96 19.27 24.89
CA TYR A 147 10.66 19.94 24.93
C TYR A 147 10.51 20.95 26.06
N GLU A 148 11.50 21.06 26.94
CA GLU A 148 11.49 21.93 28.11
C GLU A 148 11.90 23.35 27.71
N THR A 149 11.06 24.33 28.02
CA THR A 149 11.30 25.74 27.66
C THR A 149 12.04 26.52 28.74
N SER A 150 12.14 25.98 29.96
CA SER A 150 12.77 26.61 31.12
C SER A 150 13.40 25.55 32.02
N LYS A 151 14.37 25.95 32.88
CA LYS A 151 15.00 25.07 33.88
C LYS A 151 14.00 24.48 34.91
N LEU A 152 12.81 25.05 35.02
CA LEU A 152 11.73 24.61 35.92
C LEU A 152 10.65 23.77 35.21
N ASP A 153 10.72 23.67 33.88
CA ASP A 153 9.77 22.92 33.07
C ASP A 153 10.31 21.49 32.90
N ASN A 154 9.72 20.51 33.58
CA ASN A 154 10.03 19.11 33.37
C ASN A 154 8.85 18.47 32.65
N ARG A 155 9.07 17.94 31.45
CA ARG A 155 7.96 17.43 30.61
C ARG A 155 8.28 16.12 29.93
N VAL A 156 7.42 15.15 30.18
CA VAL A 156 7.36 13.86 29.49
C VAL A 156 6.10 13.80 28.66
N LYS A 157 6.22 13.26 27.45
CA LYS A 157 5.14 13.11 26.49
C LYS A 157 4.76 11.64 26.35
N ILE A 158 3.47 11.36 26.43
CA ILE A 158 2.90 10.08 26.01
C ILE A 158 2.32 10.33 24.62
N THR A 159 2.77 9.57 23.62
CA THR A 159 2.53 9.84 22.19
C THR A 159 1.69 8.74 21.54
N ASN A 160 1.07 9.09 20.40
CA ASN A 160 0.20 8.22 19.61
C ASN A 160 -1.04 7.78 20.38
N LEU A 161 -1.55 8.64 21.27
CA LEU A 161 -2.74 8.36 22.06
C LEU A 161 -4.01 8.50 21.18
N PRO A 162 -4.99 7.59 21.34
CA PRO A 162 -6.33 7.76 20.78
C PRO A 162 -7.08 8.97 21.35
N GLU A 163 -8.15 9.37 20.66
CA GLU A 163 -9.01 10.50 21.06
C GLU A 163 -9.73 10.24 22.39
N GLU A 164 -10.11 8.98 22.64
CA GLU A 164 -10.74 8.52 23.87
C GLU A 164 -9.87 7.46 24.55
N CYS A 165 -9.29 7.82 25.71
CA CYS A 165 -8.54 6.88 26.53
C CYS A 165 -8.32 7.40 27.96
N THR A 166 -7.99 6.49 28.87
CA THR A 166 -7.61 6.79 30.24
C THR A 166 -6.14 6.45 30.42
N VAL A 167 -5.34 7.44 30.82
CA VAL A 167 -3.92 7.26 31.13
C VAL A 167 -3.73 7.31 32.64
N SER A 168 -3.33 6.20 33.24
CA SER A 168 -3.09 6.05 34.67
C SER A 168 -1.61 5.77 34.94
N ILE A 169 -1.01 6.55 35.84
CA ILE A 169 0.41 6.46 36.18
C ILE A 169 0.55 5.92 37.60
N TYR A 170 1.33 4.86 37.77
CA TYR A 170 1.56 4.18 39.05
C TYR A 170 3.05 4.14 39.39
N ASN A 171 3.35 4.11 40.68
CA ASN A 171 4.68 3.73 41.15
C ASN A 171 4.84 2.19 41.16
N LEU A 172 6.04 1.68 41.42
CA LEU A 172 6.31 0.24 41.51
C LEU A 172 5.50 -0.48 42.60
N SER A 173 5.05 0.23 43.63
CA SER A 173 4.19 -0.30 44.69
C SER A 173 2.71 -0.36 44.30
N GLY A 174 2.35 0.04 43.06
CA GLY A 174 0.97 0.06 42.57
C GLY A 174 0.13 1.24 43.05
N THR A 175 0.74 2.24 43.71
CA THR A 175 0.04 3.45 44.14
C THR A 175 -0.19 4.38 42.94
N LEU A 176 -1.43 4.87 42.79
CA LEU A 176 -1.78 5.85 41.75
C LEU A 176 -1.09 7.19 42.02
N VAL A 177 -0.27 7.61 41.07
CA VAL A 177 0.46 8.88 41.09
C VAL A 177 -0.41 9.97 40.49
N ARG A 178 -0.88 9.76 39.26
CA ARG A 178 -1.70 10.70 38.49
C ARG A 178 -2.52 9.96 37.44
N GLN A 179 -3.67 10.53 37.08
CA GLN A 179 -4.55 10.00 36.03
C GLN A 179 -4.99 11.15 35.13
N TYR A 180 -5.12 10.84 33.84
CA TYR A 180 -5.62 11.75 32.82
C TYR A 180 -6.75 11.05 32.06
N GLN A 181 -7.90 11.72 32.01
CA GLN A 181 -9.05 11.26 31.22
C GLN A 181 -9.09 12.05 29.92
N ARG A 182 -9.09 11.35 28.79
CA ARG A 182 -9.23 11.95 27.46
C ARG A 182 -10.59 11.57 26.91
N THR A 183 -11.41 12.58 26.65
CA THR A 183 -12.76 12.43 26.10
C THR A 183 -12.84 13.31 24.88
N ASN A 184 -12.69 12.72 23.69
CA ASN A 184 -12.74 13.40 22.40
C ASN A 184 -11.66 14.49 22.23
N ASP A 185 -10.41 14.18 22.60
CA ASP A 185 -9.27 15.09 22.41
C ASP A 185 -8.50 14.73 21.12
N PRO A 186 -8.50 15.60 20.09
CA PRO A 186 -7.85 15.34 18.81
C PRO A 186 -6.31 15.33 18.88
N VAL A 187 -5.72 15.82 19.97
CA VAL A 187 -4.26 15.89 20.10
C VAL A 187 -3.72 14.51 20.46
N THR A 188 -2.96 13.85 19.57
CA THR A 188 -2.44 12.49 19.78
C THR A 188 -1.30 12.38 20.80
N SER A 189 -1.13 13.37 21.68
CA SER A 189 -0.11 13.36 22.72
C SER A 189 -0.62 13.98 24.02
N LEU A 190 -0.12 13.47 25.15
CA LEU A 190 -0.41 13.96 26.48
C LEU A 190 0.90 14.35 27.17
N ASP A 191 0.89 15.50 27.83
CA ASP A 191 2.02 16.01 28.59
C ASP A 191 1.86 15.70 30.08
N TRP A 192 2.88 15.06 30.65
CA TRP A 192 3.04 14.89 32.08
C TRP A 192 4.17 15.77 32.59
N ASP A 193 3.82 16.63 33.54
CA ASP A 193 4.68 17.58 34.25
C ASP A 193 5.54 16.95 35.36
N LEU A 194 5.58 15.62 35.44
CA LEU A 194 6.26 14.85 36.49
C LEU A 194 5.77 15.16 37.92
N LYS A 195 4.50 15.58 38.06
CA LYS A 195 3.85 15.77 39.37
C LYS A 195 2.76 14.73 39.60
N ASN A 196 2.49 14.45 40.88
CA ASN A 196 1.36 13.63 41.29
C ASN A 196 0.04 14.42 41.27
N HIS A 197 -1.07 13.76 41.62
CA HIS A 197 -2.41 14.35 41.72
C HIS A 197 -2.54 15.52 42.73
N LYS A 198 -1.58 15.68 43.65
CA LYS A 198 -1.50 16.81 44.59
C LYS A 198 -0.53 17.91 44.11
N ASN A 199 -0.13 17.88 42.83
CA ASN A 199 0.85 18.81 42.24
C ASN A 199 2.23 18.80 42.92
N VAL A 200 2.58 17.70 43.60
CA VAL A 200 3.90 17.51 44.20
C VAL A 200 4.80 16.77 43.20
N PRO A 201 6.03 17.24 42.94
CA PRO A 201 7.00 16.54 42.10
C PRO A 201 7.22 15.10 42.58
N ILE A 202 7.31 14.18 41.63
CA ILE A 202 7.58 12.77 41.93
C ILE A 202 9.08 12.54 42.20
N ALA A 203 9.40 11.44 42.89
CA ALA A 203 10.79 11.01 43.04
C ALA A 203 11.34 10.39 41.74
N GLY A 204 12.65 10.42 41.56
CA GLY A 204 13.31 9.64 40.51
C GLY A 204 13.10 8.14 40.74
N GLY A 205 12.84 7.38 39.68
CA GLY A 205 12.58 5.95 39.76
C GLY A 205 11.83 5.40 38.55
N VAL A 206 11.39 4.15 38.67
CA VAL A 206 10.55 3.48 37.67
C VAL A 206 9.08 3.73 37.97
N TYR A 207 8.32 4.03 36.92
CA TYR A 207 6.87 4.17 36.95
C TYR A 207 6.23 3.31 35.87
N ILE A 208 4.99 2.91 36.12
CA ILE A 208 4.17 2.14 35.20
C ILE A 208 3.09 3.09 34.67
N ILE A 209 2.99 3.21 33.35
CA ILE A 209 1.94 3.97 32.69
C ILE A 209 1.01 2.96 32.04
N HIS A 210 -0.23 2.96 32.48
CA HIS A 210 -1.31 2.13 31.94
C HIS A 210 -2.22 3.02 31.09
N VAL A 211 -2.40 2.64 29.84
CA VAL A 211 -3.29 3.31 28.89
C VAL A 211 -4.43 2.36 28.59
N ASP A 212 -5.65 2.75 28.97
CA ASP A 212 -6.88 2.01 28.71
C ASP A 212 -7.66 2.71 27.61
N VAL A 213 -7.97 1.98 26.54
CA VAL A 213 -8.69 2.48 25.38
C VAL A 213 -10.02 1.71 25.29
N PRO A 214 -11.15 2.36 25.60
CA PRO A 214 -12.45 1.70 25.64
C PRO A 214 -12.78 0.96 24.34
N GLY A 215 -13.23 -0.29 24.45
CA GLY A 215 -13.62 -1.12 23.32
C GLY A 215 -12.47 -1.68 22.47
N ILE A 216 -11.22 -1.28 22.74
CA ILE A 216 -10.03 -1.67 21.95
C ILE A 216 -9.08 -2.54 22.78
N GLY A 217 -8.66 -2.06 23.97
CA GLY A 217 -7.74 -2.80 24.83
C GLY A 217 -6.84 -1.89 25.67
N GLN A 218 -5.76 -2.47 26.19
CA GLN A 218 -4.89 -1.84 27.17
C GLN A 218 -3.41 -1.94 26.77
N LYS A 219 -2.65 -0.88 27.04
CA LYS A 219 -1.19 -0.84 26.87
C LYS A 219 -0.51 -0.48 28.18
N ILE A 220 0.54 -1.23 28.53
CA ILE A 220 1.40 -0.92 29.68
C ILE A 220 2.77 -0.47 29.18
N LEU A 221 3.20 0.71 29.61
CA LEU A 221 4.54 1.23 29.38
C LEU A 221 5.31 1.29 30.71
N LYS A 222 6.60 0.97 30.64
CA LYS A 222 7.53 1.13 31.76
C LYS A 222 8.41 2.34 31.47
N TRP A 223 8.39 3.32 32.35
CA TRP A 223 9.16 4.55 32.21
C TRP A 223 10.12 4.69 33.38
N PHE A 224 11.34 5.15 33.10
CA PHE A 224 12.33 5.48 34.12
C PHE A 224 12.71 6.95 34.02
N GLY A 225 12.61 7.65 35.16
CA GLY A 225 12.98 9.05 35.26
C GLY A 225 13.99 9.29 36.36
N VAL A 226 15.06 10.02 36.02
CA VAL A 226 16.01 10.58 36.99
C VAL A 226 15.67 12.05 37.19
N MET A 227 15.33 12.42 38.43
CA MET A 227 15.03 13.80 38.81
C MET A 227 16.28 14.48 39.37
N ARG A 228 16.44 15.79 39.14
CA ARG A 228 17.47 16.57 39.83
C ARG A 228 17.07 16.78 41.29
N PRO A 229 18.03 16.90 42.21
CA PRO A 229 17.77 17.49 43.51
C PRO A 229 17.12 18.87 43.29
N VAL A 230 16.08 19.17 44.05
CA VAL A 230 15.45 20.49 44.03
C VAL A 230 16.44 21.46 44.67
N ASP A 231 17.05 22.32 43.86
CA ASP A 231 17.92 23.40 44.33
C ASP A 231 17.03 24.60 44.68
N LEU A 232 16.97 24.96 45.96
CA LEU A 232 16.13 26.03 46.50
C LEU A 232 16.89 27.35 46.67
N ASP A 233 18.16 27.42 46.23
CA ASP A 233 19.06 28.51 46.60
C ASP A 233 19.00 29.75 45.70
N ASN A 234 18.18 29.77 44.63
CA ASN A 234 17.95 30.99 43.86
C ASN A 234 16.53 31.04 43.28
N PHE A 235 15.67 31.82 43.94
CA PHE A 235 14.42 32.34 43.39
C PHE A 235 14.66 33.60 42.55
#